data_AF-A0A932VU17-F1
#
_entry.id   AF-A0A932VU17-F1
#
_cell.length_a   1.000
_cell.length_b   1.000
_cell.length_c   1.000
_cell.angle_alpha   90.00
_cell.angle_beta   90.00
_cell.angle_gamma   90.00
#
_symmetry.space_group_name_H-M   'P 1'
#
loop_
_entity.id
_entity.type
_entity.pdbx_description
1 polymer ?
#
loop_
_entity_poly.entity_id
_entity_poly.type
_entity_poly.pdbx_seq_one_letter_code
_entity_poly.pdbx_strand_id
1 'polypeptide(L)'
;MGKTYRIMLAENAGEWIEVEKVRKGVYRMVADSMTVEGDGNYHNTNLGIREWDEEVVDLDNGRSDGSQCFGISEHLRWNDVDFTTEEFRAPSIKRLLEALSHVTFTAWCPGDI
;
A
#
# COMPACT_ATOMS: atom_id res chain seq x y z
N MET A 1 6.20 -10.44 -19.49
CA MET A 1 6.54 -10.12 -18.10
C MET A 1 6.86 -8.64 -18.05
N GLY A 2 6.12 -7.88 -17.24
CA GLY A 2 6.37 -6.47 -17.00
C GLY A 2 7.68 -6.26 -16.24
N LYS A 3 8.11 -5.00 -16.12
CA LYS A 3 9.28 -4.68 -15.32
C LYS A 3 8.87 -4.62 -13.84
N THR A 4 9.53 -5.42 -13.02
CA THR A 4 9.33 -5.44 -11.57
C THR A 4 10.29 -4.49 -10.87
N TYR A 5 9.83 -3.89 -9.77
CA TYR A 5 10.57 -2.98 -8.92
C TYR A 5 10.38 -3.38 -7.47
N ARG A 6 11.47 -3.59 -6.74
CA ARG A 6 11.44 -3.69 -5.29
C ARG A 6 11.69 -2.32 -4.69
N ILE A 7 10.78 -1.87 -3.83
CA ILE A 7 10.78 -0.54 -3.22
C ILE A 7 10.94 -0.74 -1.72
N MET A 8 12.01 -0.16 -1.16
CA MET A 8 12.21 -0.11 0.29
C MET A 8 11.34 1.02 0.87
N LEU A 9 10.59 0.73 1.93
CA LEU A 9 9.78 1.71 2.62
C LEU A 9 10.66 2.47 3.63
N ALA A 10 10.73 3.78 3.51
CA ALA A 10 11.69 4.61 4.27
C ALA A 10 11.41 4.59 5.78
N GLU A 11 10.14 4.63 6.17
CA GLU A 11 9.71 4.71 7.58
C GLU A 11 9.76 3.36 8.31
N ASN A 12 9.79 2.25 7.57
CA ASN A 12 9.76 0.91 8.14
C ASN A 12 11.09 0.18 7.86
N ALA A 13 12.03 0.23 8.81
CA ALA A 13 13.39 -0.26 8.64
C ALA A 13 13.46 -1.72 8.13
N GLY A 14 13.73 -1.88 6.83
CA GLY A 14 13.89 -3.18 6.16
C GLY A 14 12.64 -3.70 5.45
N GLU A 15 11.49 -3.04 5.61
CA GLU A 15 10.26 -3.41 4.91
C GLU A 15 10.31 -2.96 3.45
N TRP A 16 9.69 -3.78 2.59
CA TRP A 16 9.64 -3.55 1.17
C TRP A 16 8.30 -3.98 0.57
N ILE A 17 7.98 -3.35 -0.55
CA ILE A 17 6.93 -3.80 -1.47
C ILE A 17 7.57 -4.09 -2.84
N GLU A 18 7.04 -5.07 -3.54
CA GLU A 18 7.41 -5.39 -4.89
C GLU A 18 6.24 -5.08 -5.82
N VAL A 19 6.51 -4.27 -6.86
CA VAL A 19 5.50 -3.83 -7.81
C VAL A 19 5.89 -4.18 -9.24
N GLU A 20 4.95 -4.72 -10.01
CA GLU A 20 5.11 -4.96 -11.44
C GLU A 20 4.48 -3.81 -12.23
N LYS A 21 5.23 -3.22 -13.17
CA LYS A 21 4.66 -2.28 -14.14
C LYS A 21 3.84 -3.04 -15.17
N VAL A 22 2.52 -3.00 -15.03
CA VAL A 22 1.54 -3.67 -15.90
C VAL A 22 1.41 -2.93 -17.23
N ARG A 23 1.30 -1.60 -17.19
CA ARG A 23 1.21 -0.73 -18.38
C ARG A 23 1.70 0.68 -18.06
N LYS A 24 1.69 1.57 -19.05
CA LYS A 24 2.05 2.98 -18.81
C LYS A 24 1.13 3.55 -17.74
N GLY A 25 1.72 4.09 -16.68
CA GLY A 25 1.00 4.75 -15.60
C GLY A 25 0.47 3.82 -14.50
N VAL A 26 0.62 2.50 -14.62
CA VAL A 26 0.00 1.53 -13.69
C VAL A 26 1.02 0.51 -13.20
N TYR A 27 1.08 0.36 -11.88
CA TYR A 27 1.95 -0.57 -11.16
C TYR A 27 1.07 -1.41 -10.23
N ARG A 28 1.25 -2.72 -10.23
CA ARG A 28 0.49 -3.64 -9.38
C ARG A 28 1.41 -4.19 -8.29
N MET A 29 0.95 -4.23 -7.05
CA MET A 29 1.67 -4.92 -5.98
C MET A 29 1.63 -6.43 -6.22
N VAL A 30 2.78 -7.08 -6.12
CA VAL A 30 2.92 -8.53 -6.37
C VAL A 30 3.50 -9.28 -5.17
N ALA A 31 4.17 -8.58 -4.27
CA ALA A 31 4.64 -9.11 -2.99
C ALA A 31 4.97 -7.96 -2.04
N ASP A 32 5.04 -8.26 -0.75
CA ASP A 32 5.55 -7.38 0.29
C ASP A 32 6.20 -8.21 1.41
N SER A 33 6.89 -7.55 2.34
CA SER A 33 7.53 -8.22 3.49
C SER A 33 6.73 -8.19 4.78
N MET A 34 5.61 -7.46 4.82
CA MET A 34 4.83 -7.19 6.03
C MET A 34 3.71 -8.22 6.20
N THR A 35 3.13 -8.69 5.09
CA THR A 35 2.06 -9.67 5.08
C THR A 35 2.60 -11.10 5.13
N VAL A 36 1.87 -11.97 5.81
CA VAL A 36 2.14 -13.40 5.91
C VAL A 36 0.91 -14.13 5.40
N GLU A 37 1.10 -14.86 4.31
CA GLU A 37 0.12 -15.86 3.88
C GLU A 37 0.25 -17.07 4.80
N GLY A 38 -0.76 -17.30 5.63
CA GLY A 38 -0.79 -18.42 6.55
C GLY A 38 -1.07 -19.75 5.83
N ASP A 39 -0.42 -20.82 6.29
CA ASP A 39 -0.87 -22.20 6.06
C ASP A 39 -1.82 -22.60 7.20
N GLY A 40 -3.06 -22.97 6.87
CA GLY A 40 -3.99 -23.57 7.82
C GLY A 40 -4.60 -22.59 8.85
N ASN A 41 -4.36 -22.82 10.15
CA ASN A 41 -4.98 -22.10 11.29
C ASN A 41 -4.32 -20.75 11.63
N TYR A 42 -3.37 -20.27 10.83
CA TYR A 42 -2.78 -18.93 11.00
C TYR A 42 -3.65 -17.88 10.32
N HIS A 43 -3.87 -16.74 10.98
CA HIS A 43 -4.60 -15.62 10.38
C HIS A 43 -3.76 -15.00 9.26
N ASN A 44 -4.34 -14.90 8.06
CA ASN A 44 -3.77 -14.10 6.98
C ASN A 44 -3.73 -12.64 7.42
N THR A 45 -2.56 -12.01 7.29
CA THR A 45 -2.46 -10.56 7.43
C THR A 45 -2.68 -9.88 6.09
N ASN A 46 -3.40 -8.78 6.12
CA ASN A 46 -3.59 -7.90 4.98
C ASN A 46 -2.67 -6.70 5.10
N LEU A 47 -2.33 -6.10 3.97
CA LEU A 47 -1.63 -4.83 3.93
C LEU A 47 -2.63 -3.68 4.03
N GLY A 48 -2.27 -2.64 4.76
CA GLY A 48 -3.05 -1.43 4.92
C GLY A 48 -2.16 -0.19 4.97
N ILE A 49 -2.74 0.99 4.78
CA ILE A 49 -2.07 2.28 4.96
C ILE A 49 -2.64 2.97 6.18
N ARG A 50 -1.82 3.25 7.20
CA ARG A 50 -2.29 3.71 8.53
C ARG A 50 -1.99 5.18 8.80
N GLU A 51 -0.88 5.69 8.28
CA GLU A 51 -0.45 7.06 8.52
C GLU A 51 -0.07 7.69 7.19
N TRP A 52 -0.32 9.00 7.07
CA TRP A 52 0.02 9.77 5.90
C TRP A 52 0.14 11.26 6.26
N ASP A 53 0.96 11.98 5.49
CA ASP A 53 1.18 13.41 5.67
C ASP A 53 -0.06 14.25 5.28
N GLU A 54 -0.11 15.51 5.71
CA GLU A 54 -1.22 16.45 5.45
C GLU A 54 -1.50 16.70 3.94
N GLU A 55 -0.52 16.41 3.07
CA GLU A 55 -0.66 16.53 1.62
C GLU A 55 -1.40 15.35 0.96
N VAL A 56 -1.62 14.27 1.71
CA VAL A 56 -2.28 13.05 1.23
C VAL A 56 -3.77 13.12 1.55
N VAL A 57 -4.58 12.81 0.55
CA VAL A 57 -6.05 12.81 0.66
C VAL A 57 -6.55 11.38 0.74
N ASP A 58 -7.30 11.07 1.79
CA ASP A 58 -8.10 9.85 1.88
C ASP A 58 -9.36 9.97 1.01
N LEU A 59 -9.41 9.16 -0.05
CA LEU A 59 -10.52 9.15 -1.00
C LEU A 59 -11.70 8.30 -0.51
N ASP A 60 -11.48 7.39 0.43
CA ASP A 60 -12.53 6.61 1.10
C ASP A 60 -13.26 7.46 2.15
N ASN A 61 -12.68 8.58 2.59
CA ASN A 61 -13.19 9.45 3.66
C ASN A 61 -13.54 8.65 4.93
N GLY A 62 -12.69 7.70 5.28
CA GLY A 62 -12.89 6.79 6.40
C GLY A 62 -14.10 5.86 6.31
N ARG A 63 -14.58 5.56 5.09
CA ARG A 63 -15.74 4.68 4.88
C ARG A 63 -15.38 3.24 4.48
N SER A 64 -14.11 2.92 4.25
CA SER A 64 -13.71 1.53 4.05
C SER A 64 -13.85 0.76 5.37
N ASP A 65 -14.15 -0.54 5.28
CA ASP A 65 -14.25 -1.42 6.44
C ASP A 65 -12.95 -1.39 7.25
N GLY A 66 -11.80 -1.37 6.55
CA GLY A 66 -10.48 -1.19 7.16
C GLY A 66 -10.33 0.13 7.93
N SER A 67 -10.90 1.22 7.44
CA SER A 67 -10.82 2.52 8.10
C SER A 67 -11.68 2.58 9.36
N GLN A 68 -12.90 2.05 9.27
CA GLN A 68 -13.86 2.06 10.37
C GLN A 68 -13.42 1.15 11.53
N CYS A 69 -12.80 0.02 11.22
CA CYS A 69 -12.38 -0.95 12.23
C CYS A 69 -10.94 -0.71 12.75
N PHE A 70 -10.03 -0.24 11.90
CA PHE A 70 -8.59 -0.24 12.21
C PHE A 70 -7.88 1.10 11.95
N GLY A 71 -8.61 2.13 11.47
CA GLY A 71 -8.01 3.41 11.09
C GLY A 71 -7.09 3.31 9.86
N ILE A 72 -7.37 2.35 8.98
CA ILE A 72 -6.58 2.05 7.78
C ILE A 72 -7.30 2.58 6.53
N SER A 73 -6.61 3.34 5.70
CA SER A 73 -7.12 3.72 4.39
C SER A 73 -6.78 2.66 3.33
N GLU A 74 -7.71 2.44 2.39
CA GLU A 74 -7.51 1.52 1.27
C GLU A 74 -7.27 2.28 -0.04
N HIS A 75 -7.65 3.56 -0.10
CA HIS A 75 -7.46 4.40 -1.27
C HIS A 75 -7.02 5.83 -0.92
N LEU A 76 -5.76 6.12 -1.20
CA LEU A 76 -5.16 7.43 -0.96
C LEU A 76 -4.73 8.09 -2.27
N ARG A 77 -4.66 9.42 -2.26
CA ARG A 77 -4.09 10.23 -3.34
C ARG A 77 -3.08 11.22 -2.81
N TRP A 78 -1.92 11.25 -3.43
CA TRP A 78 -0.94 12.32 -3.26
C TRP A 78 -0.63 12.94 -4.62
N ASN A 79 -1.00 14.21 -4.82
CA ASN A 79 -0.89 14.91 -6.10
C ASN A 79 -1.56 14.13 -7.26
N ASP A 80 -0.75 13.64 -8.21
CA ASP A 80 -1.13 12.91 -9.41
C ASP A 80 -0.93 11.39 -9.28
N VAL A 81 -0.71 10.91 -8.05
CA VAL A 81 -0.51 9.50 -7.72
C VAL A 81 -1.69 9.00 -6.90
N ASP A 82 -2.41 8.03 -7.47
CA ASP A 82 -3.43 7.26 -6.74
C ASP A 82 -2.79 5.95 -6.29
N PHE A 83 -3.07 5.55 -5.07
CA PHE A 83 -2.57 4.30 -4.57
C PHE A 83 -3.56 3.60 -3.67
N THR A 84 -3.74 2.33 -4.02
CA THR A 84 -4.49 1.36 -3.24
C THR A 84 -3.52 0.30 -2.74
N THR A 85 -3.96 -0.57 -1.86
CA THR A 85 -3.17 -1.70 -1.36
C THR A 85 -2.84 -2.72 -2.45
N GLU A 86 -3.52 -2.69 -3.61
CA GLU A 86 -3.31 -3.63 -4.73
C GLU A 86 -2.65 -2.98 -5.97
N GLU A 87 -3.02 -1.74 -6.28
CA GLU A 87 -2.63 -1.03 -7.51
C GLU A 87 -2.25 0.42 -7.22
N PHE A 88 -1.17 0.85 -7.88
CA PHE A 88 -0.68 2.23 -7.90
C PHE A 88 -0.83 2.81 -9.31
N ARG A 89 -1.31 4.04 -9.39
CA ARG A 89 -1.37 4.84 -10.62
C ARG A 89 -0.46 6.03 -10.48
N ALA A 90 0.66 6.02 -11.19
CA ALA A 90 1.68 7.06 -11.14
C ALA A 90 2.22 7.32 -12.54
N PRO A 91 2.48 8.57 -12.95
CA PRO A 91 3.02 8.84 -14.29
C PRO A 91 4.42 8.25 -14.52
N SER A 92 5.16 7.97 -13.45
CA SER A 92 6.48 7.34 -13.49
C SER A 92 6.82 6.64 -12.17
N ILE A 93 7.83 5.76 -12.20
CA ILE A 93 8.33 5.09 -10.99
C ILE A 93 8.91 6.10 -9.99
N LYS A 94 9.54 7.17 -10.48
CA LYS A 94 10.09 8.22 -9.61
C LYS A 94 8.98 8.90 -8.81
N ARG A 95 7.86 9.21 -9.46
CA ARG A 95 6.69 9.80 -8.79
C ARG A 95 6.03 8.83 -7.82
N LEU A 96 6.00 7.54 -8.15
CA LEU A 96 5.55 6.52 -7.21
C LEU A 96 6.43 6.47 -5.95
N LEU A 97 7.75 6.46 -6.10
CA LEU A 97 8.68 6.44 -4.96
C LEU A 97 8.51 7.68 -4.05
N GLU A 98 8.26 8.84 -4.65
CA GLU A 98 8.00 10.08 -3.93
C GLU A 98 6.65 10.03 -3.20
N ALA A 99 5.58 9.54 -3.85
CA ALA A 99 4.29 9.37 -3.18
C ALA A 99 4.37 8.40 -1.99
N LEU A 100 5.14 7.32 -2.11
CA LEU A 100 5.33 6.33 -1.05
C LEU A 100 6.12 6.86 0.15
N SER A 101 6.85 7.98 0.04
CA SER A 101 7.50 8.61 1.19
C SER A 101 6.56 9.45 2.05
N HIS A 102 5.31 9.63 1.63
CA HIS A 102 4.30 10.38 2.37
C HIS A 102 3.31 9.49 3.13
N VAL A 103 3.50 8.16 3.09
CA VAL A 103 2.59 7.20 3.71
C VAL A 103 3.31 6.05 4.40
N THR A 104 2.68 5.51 5.44
CA THR A 104 3.17 4.38 6.20
C THR A 104 2.27 3.17 6.02
N PHE A 105 2.85 2.09 5.52
CA PHE A 105 2.18 0.80 5.42
C PHE A 105 2.22 0.04 6.74
N THR A 106 1.20 -0.78 6.97
CA THR A 106 1.11 -1.67 8.13
C THR A 106 0.44 -2.98 7.73
N ALA A 107 0.86 -4.07 8.37
CA ALA A 107 0.11 -5.32 8.30
C ALA A 107 -0.98 -5.34 9.37
N TRP A 108 -2.15 -5.89 9.05
CA TRP A 108 -3.28 -6.01 9.98
C TRP A 108 -4.00 -7.35 9.82
N CYS A 109 -4.56 -7.86 10.92
CA CYS A 109 -5.34 -9.10 10.94
C CYS A 109 -6.84 -8.78 10.94
N PRO A 110 -7.61 -9.13 9.90
CA PRO A 110 -9.07 -8.92 9.89
C PRO A 110 -9.84 -9.76 10.92
N GLY A 111 -9.21 -10.78 11.50
CA GLY A 111 -9.80 -11.66 12.52
C GLY A 111 -9.66 -11.18 13.98
N ASP A 112 -8.93 -10.11 14.24
CA ASP A 112 -8.78 -9.51 15.58
C ASP A 112 -9.91 -8.48 15.85
N ILE A 113 -11.17 -8.94 15.80
CA ILE A 113 -12.37 -8.17 16.21
C ILE A 113 -13.00 -8.84 17.44
#